data_AF-A0AAP2RA91-F1
#
_entry.id   AF-A0AAP2RA91-F1
#
_cell.length_a   1.000
_cell.length_b   1.000
_cell.length_c   1.000
_cell.angle_alpha   90.00
_cell.angle_beta   90.00
_cell.angle_gamma   90.00
#
_symmetry.space_group_name_H-M   'P 1'
#
loop_
_entity.id
_entity.type
_entity.pdbx_description
1 polymer ?
#
loop_
_entity_poly.entity_id
_entity_poly.type
_entity_poly.pdbx_seq_one_letter_code
_entity_poly.pdbx_strand_id
1 'polypeptide(L)'
;MEGYRANIGYRAPDFKLKNENGSQVSFHDWREDMQAVLVFIKAVDDRHTRELLIYLKDDAERIESREGRIIAVSYGNVRFNKRLVKELDLPFHILSDEGCDVIKTYGIFNEYDKLVGPAIFVINKGGIIRYIYTASNPEDVPEDTDILAALQGIVSPIMTEHV
;
A
#
# COMPACT_ATOMS: atom_id res chain seq x y z
N MET A 1 23.73 5.33 11.35
CA MET A 1 23.52 5.41 9.89
C MET A 1 22.41 4.43 9.55
N GLU A 2 21.15 4.88 9.54
CA GLU A 2 20.01 4.04 9.15
C GLU A 2 19.32 4.75 7.99
N GLY A 3 19.78 4.36 6.80
CA GLY A 3 19.38 4.93 5.53
C GLY A 3 18.07 4.35 5.02
N TYR A 4 17.35 5.22 4.31
CA TYR A 4 16.14 4.99 3.53
C TYR A 4 14.87 4.71 4.32
N ARG A 5 14.33 5.76 4.95
CA ARG A 5 12.88 5.85 5.20
C ARG A 5 12.22 6.29 3.90
N ALA A 6 11.19 5.58 3.46
CA ALA A 6 10.35 6.03 2.36
C ALA A 6 9.83 7.45 2.68
N ASN A 7 10.10 8.43 1.83
CA ASN A 7 9.83 9.83 2.12
C ASN A 7 9.39 10.57 0.85
N ILE A 8 8.56 11.60 1.01
CA ILE A 8 8.01 12.38 -0.10
C ILE A 8 9.13 13.06 -0.87
N GLY A 9 9.05 13.00 -2.19
CA GLY A 9 10.06 13.52 -3.12
C GLY A 9 11.21 12.56 -3.40
N TYR A 10 11.32 11.45 -2.67
CA TYR A 10 12.32 10.41 -2.92
C TYR A 10 11.76 9.27 -3.75
N ARG A 11 12.67 8.52 -4.38
CA ARG A 11 12.32 7.29 -5.09
C ARG A 11 11.85 6.24 -4.07
N ALA A 12 10.72 5.61 -4.35
CA ALA A 12 10.22 4.50 -3.55
C ALA A 12 11.22 3.33 -3.58
N PRO A 13 11.54 2.72 -2.43
CA PRO A 13 12.37 1.51 -2.39
C PRO A 13 11.77 0.40 -3.27
N ASP A 14 12.60 -0.24 -4.07
CA ASP A 14 12.14 -1.32 -4.94
C ASP A 14 12.07 -2.65 -4.17
N PHE A 15 11.21 -3.56 -4.63
CA PHE A 15 11.06 -4.88 -4.03
C PHE A 15 10.52 -5.90 -5.02
N LYS A 16 10.73 -7.17 -4.68
CA LYS A 16 10.15 -8.31 -5.39
C LYS A 16 9.47 -9.22 -4.38
N LEU A 17 8.16 -9.38 -4.50
CA LEU A 17 7.35 -10.24 -3.62
C LEU A 17 6.48 -11.19 -4.44
N LYS A 18 5.95 -12.23 -3.79
CA LYS A 18 4.97 -13.12 -4.41
C LYS A 18 3.58 -12.52 -4.29
N ASN A 19 2.79 -12.56 -5.36
CA ASN A 19 1.36 -12.28 -5.29
C ASN A 19 0.58 -13.47 -4.71
N GLU A 20 -0.74 -13.33 -4.63
CA GLU A 20 -1.67 -14.32 -4.09
C GLU A 20 -1.72 -15.63 -4.90
N ASN A 21 -1.20 -15.65 -6.13
CA ASN A 21 -1.07 -16.84 -6.95
C ASN A 21 0.31 -17.50 -6.85
N GLY A 22 1.23 -16.91 -6.07
CA GLY A 22 2.61 -17.38 -5.93
C GLY A 22 3.55 -16.90 -7.02
N SER A 23 3.07 -16.08 -7.95
CA SER A 23 3.88 -15.47 -9.00
C SER A 23 4.71 -14.32 -8.45
N GLN A 24 5.96 -14.20 -8.89
CA GLN A 24 6.84 -13.12 -8.49
C GLN A 24 6.41 -11.81 -9.18
N VAL A 25 6.25 -10.74 -8.41
CA VAL A 25 5.94 -9.38 -8.90
C VAL A 25 7.10 -8.46 -8.52
N SER A 26 7.62 -7.75 -9.51
CA SER A 26 8.61 -6.68 -9.35
C SER A 26 7.88 -5.35 -9.24
N PHE A 27 8.10 -4.59 -8.15
CA PHE A 27 7.41 -3.32 -7.98
C PHE A 27 7.77 -2.32 -9.08
N HIS A 28 9.06 -2.28 -9.48
CA HIS A 28 9.52 -1.49 -10.62
C HIS A 28 8.73 -1.76 -11.90
N ASP A 29 8.70 -3.02 -12.34
CA ASP A 29 8.08 -3.44 -13.59
C ASP A 29 6.56 -3.22 -13.54
N TRP A 30 5.96 -3.42 -12.36
CA TRP A 30 4.52 -3.26 -12.15
C TRP A 30 4.05 -1.79 -12.23
N ARG A 31 4.93 -0.80 -11.99
CA ARG A 31 4.58 0.63 -11.99
C ARG A 31 5.04 1.42 -13.21
N GLU A 32 5.61 0.78 -14.25
CA GLU A 32 6.27 1.53 -15.34
C GLU A 32 5.35 2.48 -16.12
N ASP A 33 4.11 2.06 -16.35
CA ASP A 33 3.12 2.75 -17.19
C ASP A 33 2.09 3.58 -16.37
N MET A 34 1.91 3.24 -15.09
CA MET A 34 0.89 3.83 -14.22
C MET A 34 1.45 4.26 -12.86
N GLN A 35 0.77 5.22 -12.24
CA GLN A 35 1.02 5.59 -10.85
C GLN A 35 0.65 4.43 -9.93
N ALA A 36 1.34 4.30 -8.81
CA ALA A 36 1.11 3.25 -7.84
C ALA A 36 0.46 3.81 -6.57
N VAL A 37 -0.66 3.21 -6.18
CA VAL A 37 -1.25 3.30 -4.82
C VAL A 37 -0.80 2.05 -4.08
N LEU A 38 0.30 2.15 -3.35
CA LEU A 38 0.90 1.07 -2.59
C LEU A 38 0.33 1.08 -1.17
N VAL A 39 -0.35 0.00 -0.79
CA VAL A 39 -1.08 -0.11 0.47
C VAL A 39 -0.45 -1.20 1.33
N PHE A 40 0.02 -0.87 2.53
CA PHE A 40 0.46 -1.84 3.51
C PHE A 40 -0.70 -2.15 4.45
N ILE A 41 -1.01 -3.43 4.59
CA ILE A 41 -2.11 -3.92 5.43
C ILE A 41 -1.61 -4.97 6.42
N LYS A 42 -2.32 -5.12 7.53
CA LYS A 42 -2.06 -6.21 8.48
C LYS A 42 -2.45 -7.54 7.85
N ALA A 43 -1.78 -8.61 8.26
CA ALA A 43 -2.15 -9.97 7.88
C ALA A 43 -3.13 -10.57 8.89
N VAL A 44 -4.18 -9.83 9.20
CA VAL A 44 -5.25 -10.22 10.12
C VAL A 44 -6.57 -10.12 9.36
N ASP A 45 -7.40 -11.14 9.50
CA ASP A 45 -8.69 -11.22 8.84
C ASP A 45 -9.78 -10.62 9.76
N ASP A 46 -9.64 -9.33 10.06
CA ASP A 46 -10.52 -8.58 10.94
C ASP A 46 -11.40 -7.58 10.17
N ARG A 47 -12.31 -6.94 10.89
CA ARG A 47 -13.24 -5.94 10.34
C ARG A 47 -12.50 -4.78 9.67
N HIS A 48 -11.47 -4.23 10.31
CA HIS A 48 -10.77 -3.03 9.84
C HIS A 48 -10.00 -3.29 8.55
N THR A 49 -9.29 -4.42 8.49
CA THR A 49 -8.55 -4.85 7.29
C THR A 49 -9.51 -5.09 6.12
N ARG A 50 -10.67 -5.74 6.38
CA ARG A 50 -11.69 -5.96 5.35
C ARG A 50 -12.34 -4.66 4.88
N GLU A 51 -12.71 -3.76 5.79
CA GLU A 51 -13.32 -2.47 5.46
C GLU A 51 -12.40 -1.63 4.57
N LEU A 52 -11.10 -1.54 4.89
CA LEU A 52 -10.12 -0.85 4.04
C LEU A 52 -10.02 -1.48 2.63
N LEU A 53 -9.97 -2.81 2.54
CA LEU A 53 -9.87 -3.50 1.26
C LEU A 53 -11.12 -3.32 0.39
N ILE A 54 -12.30 -3.32 1.01
CA ILE A 54 -13.57 -3.04 0.33
C ILE A 54 -13.60 -1.59 -0.14
N TYR A 55 -13.19 -0.64 0.71
CA TYR A 55 -13.11 0.77 0.35
C TYR A 55 -12.22 1.01 -0.87
N LEU A 56 -11.03 0.40 -0.89
CA LEU A 56 -10.11 0.46 -2.02
C LEU A 56 -10.67 -0.23 -3.28
N LYS A 57 -11.46 -1.29 -3.12
CA LYS A 57 -12.17 -1.94 -4.23
C LYS A 57 -13.20 -1.00 -4.84
N ASP A 58 -14.00 -0.33 -4.02
CA ASP A 58 -15.04 0.59 -4.48
C ASP A 58 -14.43 1.80 -5.23
N ASP A 59 -13.22 2.20 -4.88
CA ASP A 59 -12.48 3.28 -5.55
C ASP A 59 -11.57 2.85 -6.70
N ALA A 60 -11.45 1.55 -6.97
CA ALA A 60 -10.49 1.03 -7.95
C ALA A 60 -10.67 1.67 -9.34
N GLU A 61 -11.91 1.81 -9.82
CA GLU A 61 -12.20 2.46 -11.11
C GLU A 61 -11.86 3.96 -11.11
N ARG A 62 -12.08 4.65 -9.99
CA ARG A 62 -11.74 6.08 -9.83
C ARG A 62 -10.22 6.28 -9.80
N ILE A 63 -9.49 5.35 -9.21
CA ILE A 63 -8.03 5.34 -9.19
C ILE A 63 -7.50 5.02 -10.60
N GLU A 64 -8.05 4.02 -11.28
CA GLU A 64 -7.65 3.61 -12.64
C GLU A 64 -7.87 4.73 -13.68
N SER A 65 -9.01 5.42 -13.62
CA SER A 65 -9.29 6.58 -14.49
C SER A 65 -8.31 7.75 -14.31
N ARG A 66 -7.48 7.74 -13.25
CA ARG A 66 -6.40 8.71 -12.99
C ARG A 66 -5.02 8.10 -13.25
N GLU A 67 -4.96 7.05 -14.06
CA GLU A 67 -3.76 6.29 -14.38
C GLU A 67 -3.07 5.74 -13.12
N GLY A 68 -3.85 5.41 -12.09
CA GLY A 68 -3.38 4.77 -10.87
C GLY A 68 -3.71 3.29 -10.85
N ARG A 69 -2.87 2.49 -10.20
CA ARG A 69 -3.17 1.09 -9.87
C ARG A 69 -2.90 0.83 -8.40
N ILE A 70 -3.72 -0.03 -7.81
CA ILE A 70 -3.61 -0.43 -6.41
C ILE A 70 -2.77 -1.70 -6.32
N ILE A 71 -1.85 -1.76 -5.37
CA ILE A 71 -1.22 -3.00 -4.94
C ILE A 71 -1.10 -3.00 -3.43
N ALA A 72 -1.56 -4.07 -2.80
CA ALA A 72 -1.43 -4.24 -1.37
C ALA A 72 -0.22 -5.10 -1.02
N VAL A 73 0.36 -4.90 0.15
CA VAL A 73 1.45 -5.69 0.75
C VAL A 73 1.04 -6.03 2.17
N SER A 74 1.18 -7.29 2.56
CA SER A 74 0.93 -7.75 3.94
C SER A 74 2.05 -8.68 4.39
N TYR A 75 2.23 -8.85 5.70
CA TYR A 75 3.10 -9.89 6.24
C TYR A 75 2.47 -11.31 6.24
N GLY A 76 1.36 -11.47 5.54
CA GLY A 76 0.64 -12.72 5.39
C GLY A 76 1.25 -13.57 4.29
N ASN A 77 1.17 -14.88 4.46
CA ASN A 77 1.61 -15.79 3.41
C ASN A 77 0.68 -15.75 2.18
N VAL A 78 1.16 -16.27 1.05
CA VAL A 78 0.42 -16.35 -0.22
C VAL A 78 -0.98 -16.95 -0.05
N ARG A 79 -1.15 -17.97 0.81
CA ARG A 79 -2.46 -18.63 1.03
C ARG A 79 -3.44 -17.70 1.74
N PHE A 80 -2.99 -16.96 2.74
CA PHE A 80 -3.80 -15.97 3.45
C PHE A 80 -4.27 -14.87 2.49
N ASN A 81 -3.33 -14.30 1.73
CA ASN A 81 -3.63 -13.25 0.75
C ASN A 81 -4.60 -13.74 -0.33
N LYS A 82 -4.43 -14.97 -0.83
CA LYS A 82 -5.34 -15.59 -1.82
C LYS A 82 -6.76 -15.74 -1.31
N ARG A 83 -6.92 -16.07 -0.03
CA ARG A 83 -8.24 -16.17 0.59
C ARG A 83 -8.92 -14.79 0.60
N LEU A 84 -8.23 -13.74 1.07
CA LEU A 84 -8.79 -12.39 1.11
C LEU A 84 -9.17 -11.85 -0.28
N VAL A 85 -8.26 -11.95 -1.25
CA VAL A 85 -8.51 -11.52 -2.64
C VAL A 85 -9.74 -12.20 -3.21
N LYS A 86 -9.90 -13.51 -2.97
CA LYS A 86 -11.04 -14.28 -3.47
C LYS A 86 -12.34 -13.98 -2.73
N GLU A 87 -12.33 -13.90 -1.40
CA GLU A 87 -13.54 -13.69 -0.61
C GLU A 87 -14.11 -12.29 -0.76
N LEU A 88 -13.24 -11.29 -0.91
CA LEU A 88 -13.64 -9.89 -1.12
C LEU A 88 -13.75 -9.53 -2.61
N ASP A 89 -13.40 -10.45 -3.51
CA ASP A 89 -13.41 -10.25 -4.96
C ASP A 89 -12.64 -8.98 -5.35
N LEU A 90 -11.39 -8.89 -4.90
CA LEU A 90 -10.57 -7.68 -5.06
C LEU A 90 -10.05 -7.57 -6.50
N PRO A 91 -10.13 -6.38 -7.13
CA PRO A 91 -9.62 -6.15 -8.47
C PRO A 91 -8.10 -5.92 -8.51
N PHE A 92 -7.40 -6.10 -7.39
CA PHE A 92 -5.97 -5.86 -7.24
C PHE A 92 -5.28 -6.96 -6.42
N HIS A 93 -3.96 -7.05 -6.57
CA HIS A 93 -3.14 -8.05 -5.89
C HIS A 93 -2.83 -7.67 -4.44
N ILE A 94 -2.67 -8.69 -3.61
CA ILE A 94 -2.03 -8.58 -2.28
C ILE A 94 -0.74 -9.40 -2.30
N LEU A 95 0.39 -8.73 -2.12
CA LEU A 95 1.71 -9.33 -2.09
C LEU A 95 2.10 -9.80 -0.68
N SER A 96 2.88 -10.88 -0.65
CA SER A 96 3.27 -11.62 0.54
C SER A 96 4.68 -11.20 0.99
N ASP A 97 4.79 -10.38 2.04
CA ASP A 97 6.03 -9.94 2.72
C ASP A 97 6.20 -10.67 4.07
N GLU A 98 6.25 -12.00 4.06
CA GLU A 98 6.25 -12.82 5.31
C GLU A 98 7.38 -12.45 6.28
N GLY A 99 8.52 -11.97 5.77
CA GLY A 99 9.67 -11.50 6.55
C GLY A 99 9.58 -10.06 7.05
N CYS A 100 8.58 -9.30 6.60
CA CYS A 100 8.43 -7.86 6.83
C CYS A 100 9.61 -7.04 6.30
N ASP A 101 10.34 -7.54 5.29
CA ASP A 101 11.54 -6.88 4.79
C ASP A 101 11.17 -5.58 4.06
N VAL A 102 10.07 -5.61 3.29
CA VAL A 102 9.57 -4.42 2.60
C VAL A 102 8.92 -3.46 3.60
N ILE A 103 8.12 -3.96 4.54
CA ILE A 103 7.53 -3.15 5.62
C ILE A 103 8.63 -2.40 6.41
N LYS A 104 9.74 -3.07 6.75
CA LYS A 104 10.91 -2.44 7.39
C LYS A 104 11.59 -1.43 6.49
N THR A 105 11.80 -1.77 5.21
CA THR A 105 12.44 -0.87 4.23
C THR A 105 11.62 0.41 4.01
N TYR A 106 10.30 0.34 4.12
CA TYR A 106 9.42 1.50 4.04
C TYR A 106 9.32 2.29 5.36
N GLY A 107 9.94 1.80 6.44
CA GLY A 107 10.02 2.51 7.72
C GLY A 107 8.74 2.48 8.55
N ILE A 108 7.85 1.52 8.28
CA ILE A 108 6.52 1.38 8.92
C ILE A 108 6.42 0.11 9.79
N PHE A 109 7.55 -0.54 10.06
CA PHE A 109 7.60 -1.73 10.90
C PHE A 109 7.44 -1.37 12.38
N ASN A 110 6.61 -2.15 13.08
CA ASN A 110 6.45 -2.09 14.53
C ASN A 110 6.91 -3.40 15.16
N GLU A 111 7.76 -3.36 16.18
CA GLU A 111 8.32 -4.57 16.80
C GLU A 111 7.27 -5.48 17.46
N TYR A 112 6.16 -4.91 17.95
CA TYR A 112 5.11 -5.65 18.66
C TYR A 112 4.03 -6.17 17.70
N ASP A 113 3.58 -5.31 16.78
CA ASP A 113 2.43 -5.58 15.92
C ASP A 113 2.80 -5.87 14.46
N LYS A 114 4.09 -5.76 14.10
CA LYS A 114 4.65 -5.73 12.72
C LYS A 114 4.20 -4.52 11.91
N LEU A 115 2.92 -4.17 12.00
CA LEU A 115 2.29 -2.99 11.42
C LEU A 115 1.13 -2.56 12.34
N VAL A 116 1.15 -1.30 12.79
CA VAL A 116 0.14 -0.78 13.75
C VAL A 116 -1.23 -0.68 13.08
N GLY A 117 -1.32 0.13 12.02
CA GLY A 117 -2.46 0.29 11.13
C GLY A 117 -2.01 0.40 9.67
N PRO A 118 -2.93 0.60 8.72
CA PRO A 118 -2.56 0.66 7.31
C PRO A 118 -1.62 1.83 6.99
N ALA A 119 -0.80 1.66 5.97
CA ALA A 119 -0.01 2.75 5.40
C ALA A 119 -0.24 2.83 3.89
N ILE A 120 -0.39 4.03 3.34
CA ILE A 120 -0.66 4.25 1.92
C ILE A 120 0.39 5.19 1.34
N PHE A 121 0.97 4.78 0.21
CA PHE A 121 1.92 5.57 -0.55
C PHE A 121 1.37 5.79 -1.95
N VAL A 122 1.29 7.05 -2.39
CA VAL A 122 1.05 7.35 -3.81
C VAL A 122 2.38 7.70 -4.46
N ILE A 123 2.71 6.94 -5.50
CA ILE A 123 4.00 6.97 -6.18
C ILE A 123 3.74 7.24 -7.65
N ASN A 124 4.37 8.28 -8.20
CA ASN A 124 4.15 8.63 -9.61
C ASN A 124 4.86 7.64 -10.56
N LYS A 125 4.62 7.76 -11.87
CA LYS A 125 5.24 6.91 -12.92
C LYS A 125 6.78 6.91 -12.87
N GLY A 126 7.38 8.03 -12.45
CA GLY A 126 8.83 8.15 -12.24
C GLY A 126 9.39 7.41 -11.02
N GLY A 127 8.52 6.78 -10.21
CA GLY A 127 8.87 6.09 -8.98
C GLY A 127 9.07 7.02 -7.78
N ILE A 128 8.64 8.28 -7.86
CA ILE A 128 8.78 9.26 -6.79
C ILE A 128 7.55 9.24 -5.90
N ILE A 129 7.76 9.13 -4.59
CA ILE A 129 6.69 9.20 -3.58
C ILE A 129 6.14 10.63 -3.56
N ARG A 130 4.82 10.77 -3.71
CA ARG A 130 4.09 12.05 -3.71
C ARG A 130 3.20 12.22 -2.48
N TYR A 131 2.79 11.12 -1.88
CA TYR A 131 1.94 11.10 -0.70
C TYR A 131 2.31 9.92 0.19
N ILE A 132 2.23 10.14 1.50
CA ILE A 132 2.40 9.12 2.52
C ILE A 132 1.29 9.32 3.55
N TYR A 133 0.60 8.24 3.87
CA TYR A 133 -0.29 8.12 5.01
C TYR A 133 0.18 6.94 5.87
N THR A 134 0.25 7.14 7.19
CA THR A 134 0.54 6.09 8.15
C THR A 134 -0.46 6.18 9.29
N ALA A 135 -1.27 5.15 9.46
CA ALA A 135 -2.22 5.06 10.55
C ALA A 135 -1.54 4.82 11.90
N SER A 136 -2.09 5.45 12.93
CA SER A 136 -1.70 5.23 14.33
C SER A 136 -2.51 4.11 14.99
N ASN A 137 -3.66 3.75 14.40
CA ASN A 137 -4.55 2.70 14.87
C ASN A 137 -5.05 1.82 13.69
N PRO A 138 -5.46 0.56 13.93
CA PRO A 138 -6.00 -0.31 12.88
C PRO A 138 -7.22 0.24 12.13
N GLU A 139 -8.06 1.02 12.81
CA GLU A 139 -9.29 1.61 12.28
C GLU A 139 -9.07 2.88 11.46
N ASP A 140 -7.87 3.48 11.50
CA ASP A 140 -7.62 4.72 10.78
C ASP A 140 -7.48 4.42 9.28
N VAL A 141 -8.35 5.02 8.48
CA VAL A 141 -8.38 4.91 7.01
C VAL A 141 -8.33 6.33 6.46
N PRO A 142 -7.47 6.63 5.46
CA PRO A 142 -7.47 7.96 4.86
C PRO A 142 -8.72 8.17 4.01
N GLU A 143 -9.13 9.43 3.87
CA GLU A 143 -10.19 9.80 2.93
C GLU A 143 -9.75 9.53 1.48
N ASP A 144 -10.64 9.00 0.66
CA ASP A 144 -10.45 8.75 -0.78
C ASP A 144 -10.01 10.00 -1.53
N THR A 145 -10.56 11.15 -1.13
CA THR A 145 -10.22 12.44 -1.72
C THR A 145 -8.73 12.77 -1.65
N ASP A 146 -8.02 12.34 -0.60
CA ASP A 146 -6.59 12.55 -0.48
C ASP A 146 -5.79 11.69 -1.46
N ILE A 147 -6.15 10.41 -1.60
CA ILE A 147 -5.53 9.49 -2.57
C ILE A 147 -5.76 10.00 -4.00
N LEU A 148 -6.99 10.41 -4.31
CA LEU A 148 -7.36 10.90 -5.64
C LEU A 148 -6.71 12.24 -5.97
N ALA A 149 -6.60 13.14 -4.99
CA ALA A 149 -5.86 14.40 -5.15
C ALA A 149 -4.36 14.15 -5.36
N ALA A 150 -3.78 13.14 -4.69
CA ALA A 150 -2.38 12.75 -4.86
C ALA A 150 -2.07 12.25 -6.26
N LEU A 151 -2.96 11.43 -6.83
CA LEU A 151 -2.86 10.96 -8.20
C LEU A 151 -2.96 12.10 -9.23
N GLN A 152 -3.63 13.20 -8.89
CA GLN A 152 -3.73 14.38 -9.76
C GLN A 152 -2.59 15.40 -9.53
N GLY A 153 -1.68 15.13 -8.59
CA GLY A 153 -0.62 16.06 -8.21
C GLY A 153 -1.13 17.34 -7.53
N ILE A 154 -2.33 17.30 -6.96
CA ILE A 154 -3.00 18.46 -6.35
C ILE A 154 -2.67 18.61 -4.86
N VAL A 155 -2.22 17.54 -4.18
CA VAL A 155 -1.75 17.64 -2.80
C VAL A 155 -0.31 18.15 -2.71
N SER A 156 -0.13 19.16 -1.86
CA SER A 156 1.16 19.44 -1.24
C SER A 156 1.52 18.29 -0.28
N PRO A 157 2.79 18.03 0.04
CA PRO A 157 3.18 16.99 1.01
C PRO A 157 2.51 17.24 2.36
N ILE A 158 1.40 16.56 2.67
CA ILE A 158 0.80 16.61 4.00
C ILE A 158 1.35 15.42 4.77
N MET A 159 2.23 15.70 5.74
CA MET A 159 2.45 14.79 6.85
C MET A 159 1.27 14.96 7.79
N THR A 160 0.22 14.14 7.65
CA THR A 160 -0.83 14.14 8.66
C THR A 160 -0.36 13.24 9.80
N GLU A 161 0.33 13.84 10.78
CA GLU A 161 0.45 13.21 12.10
C GLU A 161 -0.94 13.31 12.74
N HIS A 162 -1.72 12.23 12.70
CA HIS A 162 -2.84 12.11 13.62
C HIS A 162 -2.26 11.78 15.00
N VAL A 163 -2.19 12.84 15.82
CA VAL A 163 -1.82 12.83 17.25
C VAL A 163 -2.87 12.10 18.06
#